data_AF-A0ABD3L164-F1
#
_entry.id   AF-A0ABD3L164-F1
#
_cell.length_a   1.000
_cell.length_b   1.000
_cell.length_c   1.000
_cell.angle_alpha   90.00
_cell.angle_beta   90.00
_cell.angle_gamma   90.00
#
_symmetry.space_group_name_H-M   'P 1'
#
loop_
_entity.id
_entity.type
_entity.pdbx_description
1 polymer ?
#
loop_
_entity_poly.entity_id
_entity_poly.type
_entity_poly.pdbx_seq_one_letter_code
_entity_poly.pdbx_strand_id
1 'polypeptide(L)'
;MFNVSKPSVGWLSTMPQLQQLVRHSSILILVVLLLRQSNADVGTAGHYDPPYTPTACFGYDPLQFPSSFLFAAAGEGIWDNGAACGRQYWVRCISADRPKTCNPAQLVQVRIVDRALSAVSRSSSDRATIVLSKTAFEAIANPSASSVNVEFVQV
;
A
#
# COMPACT_ATOMS: atom_id res chain seq x y z
N MET A 1 -51.01 23.62 -57.58
CA MET A 1 -49.82 22.74 -57.69
C MET A 1 -48.76 23.30 -56.77
N PHE A 2 -48.04 22.40 -56.10
CA PHE A 2 -47.35 22.57 -54.82
C PHE A 2 -46.24 23.62 -54.78
N ASN A 3 -46.23 24.41 -53.70
CA ASN A 3 -45.14 25.28 -53.31
C ASN A 3 -44.17 24.46 -52.43
N VAL A 4 -42.96 24.18 -52.92
CA VAL A 4 -41.93 23.47 -52.15
C VAL A 4 -40.98 24.49 -51.56
N SER A 5 -41.04 24.64 -50.24
CA SER A 5 -40.12 25.42 -49.43
C SER A 5 -38.70 24.83 -49.49
N LYS A 6 -37.69 25.69 -49.74
CA LYS A 6 -36.27 25.35 -49.60
C LYS A 6 -35.94 24.95 -48.14
N PRO A 7 -35.21 23.86 -47.88
CA PRO A 7 -34.72 23.58 -46.54
C PRO A 7 -33.59 24.54 -46.20
N SER A 8 -33.64 25.08 -44.98
CA SER A 8 -32.64 25.94 -44.37
C SER A 8 -31.31 25.20 -44.22
N VAL A 9 -30.25 25.83 -44.72
CA VAL A 9 -28.84 25.39 -44.62
C VAL A 9 -28.34 25.63 -43.19
N GLY A 10 -28.78 24.80 -42.24
CA GLY A 10 -28.35 24.85 -40.83
C GLY A 10 -27.38 23.74 -40.41
N TRP A 11 -27.03 22.83 -41.32
CA TRP A 11 -26.40 21.55 -40.97
C TRP A 11 -24.87 21.47 -41.12
N LEU A 12 -24.21 22.55 -41.55
CA LEU A 12 -22.76 22.55 -41.84
C LEU A 12 -21.88 23.05 -40.67
N SER A 13 -22.46 23.66 -39.64
CA SER A 13 -21.69 24.25 -38.53
C SER A 13 -21.38 23.28 -37.38
N THR A 14 -22.03 22.11 -37.34
CA THR A 14 -21.91 21.12 -36.25
C THR A 14 -20.70 20.18 -36.39
N MET A 15 -20.15 20.03 -37.60
CA MET A 15 -19.06 19.09 -37.90
C MET A 15 -17.71 19.41 -37.23
N PRO A 16 -17.15 20.64 -37.29
CA PRO A 16 -15.84 20.93 -36.71
C PRO A 16 -15.86 20.88 -35.18
N GLN A 17 -17.00 21.26 -34.58
CA GLN A 17 -17.20 21.30 -33.14
C GLN A 17 -17.27 19.87 -32.56
N LEU A 18 -17.95 18.95 -33.25
CA LEU A 18 -17.97 17.53 -32.88
C LEU A 18 -16.58 16.89 -33.01
N GLN A 19 -15.83 17.20 -34.07
CA GLN A 19 -14.46 16.72 -34.27
C GLN A 19 -13.50 17.22 -33.19
N GLN A 20 -13.64 18.47 -32.77
CA GLN A 20 -12.84 19.06 -31.69
C GLN A 20 -13.11 18.37 -30.36
N LEU A 21 -14.38 18.08 -30.05
CA LEU A 21 -14.77 17.35 -28.85
C LEU A 21 -14.23 15.91 -28.85
N VAL A 22 -14.32 15.20 -29.98
CA VAL A 22 -13.77 13.84 -30.13
C VAL A 22 -12.23 13.83 -29.98
N ARG A 23 -11.55 14.85 -30.51
CA ARG A 23 -10.10 15.00 -30.38
C ARG A 23 -9.70 15.26 -28.93
N HIS A 24 -10.39 16.15 -28.22
CA HIS A 24 -10.11 16.43 -26.82
C HIS A 24 -10.42 15.25 -25.90
N SER A 25 -11.52 14.54 -26.12
CA SER A 25 -11.84 13.33 -25.35
C SER A 25 -10.83 12.23 -25.59
N SER A 26 -10.39 12.03 -26.84
CA SER A 26 -9.34 11.05 -27.18
C SER A 26 -8.00 11.37 -26.50
N ILE A 27 -7.60 12.65 -26.49
CA ILE A 27 -6.38 13.11 -25.80
C ILE A 27 -6.52 12.90 -24.29
N LEU A 28 -7.66 13.25 -23.69
CA LEU A 28 -7.91 13.08 -22.26
C LEU A 28 -7.84 11.60 -21.84
N ILE A 29 -8.48 10.71 -22.60
CA ILE A 29 -8.45 9.25 -22.35
C ILE A 29 -7.02 8.73 -22.45
N LEU A 30 -6.25 9.14 -23.47
CA LEU A 30 -4.86 8.74 -23.62
C LEU A 30 -4.00 9.21 -22.43
N VAL A 31 -4.21 10.44 -21.95
CA VAL A 31 -3.53 10.96 -20.76
C VAL A 31 -3.86 10.13 -19.51
N VAL A 32 -5.13 9.78 -19.29
CA VAL A 32 -5.54 8.94 -18.14
C VAL A 32 -4.91 7.56 -18.19
N LEU A 33 -4.82 6.94 -19.38
CA LEU A 33 -4.19 5.62 -19.56
C LEU A 33 -2.67 5.64 -19.34
N LEU A 34 -2.02 6.80 -19.53
CA LEU A 34 -0.59 6.98 -19.32
C LEU A 34 -0.23 7.29 -17.85
N LEU A 35 -1.21 7.62 -17.01
CA LEU A 35 -1.01 7.77 -15.56
C LEU A 35 -0.77 6.39 -14.94
N ARG A 36 0.49 6.06 -14.62
CA ARG A 36 0.81 4.89 -13.81
C ARG A 36 0.29 5.13 -12.39
N GLN A 37 -0.68 4.34 -11.96
CA GLN A 37 -1.10 4.35 -10.57
C GLN A 37 -0.09 3.59 -9.70
N SER A 38 0.73 4.32 -8.95
CA SER A 38 1.47 3.75 -7.82
C SER A 38 0.55 3.75 -6.60
N ASN A 39 -0.18 2.65 -6.40
CA ASN A 39 -1.01 2.48 -5.20
C ASN A 39 -0.14 1.91 -4.07
N ALA A 40 0.54 2.78 -3.34
CA ALA A 40 1.07 2.44 -2.02
C ALA A 40 -0.05 2.65 -0.99
N ASP A 41 -0.28 1.66 -0.15
CA ASP A 41 -1.19 1.79 0.97
C ASP A 41 -0.49 2.50 2.13
N VAL A 42 -1.24 3.16 3.00
CA VAL A 42 -0.72 3.90 4.14
C VAL A 42 -1.31 3.32 5.42
N GLY A 43 -0.45 3.11 6.40
CA GLY A 43 -0.85 2.57 7.68
C GLY A 43 0.13 2.93 8.79
N THR A 44 0.02 2.21 9.89
CA THR A 44 0.94 2.33 11.01
C THR A 44 1.79 1.08 11.12
N ALA A 45 3.04 1.26 11.53
CA ALA A 45 3.90 0.18 11.92
C ALA A 45 4.33 0.30 13.39
N GLY A 46 4.27 -0.82 14.10
CA GLY A 46 4.90 -1.00 15.40
C GLY A 46 6.00 -2.05 15.29
N HIS A 47 6.55 -2.47 16.43
CA HIS A 47 7.50 -3.57 16.50
C HIS A 47 7.18 -4.56 17.62
N TYR A 48 7.82 -5.72 17.58
CA TYR A 48 7.76 -6.74 18.63
C TYR A 48 9.11 -7.47 18.75
N ASP A 49 9.42 -7.88 19.98
CA ASP A 49 10.65 -8.56 20.35
C ASP A 49 10.45 -10.08 20.43
N PRO A 50 11.52 -10.89 20.42
CA PRO A 50 11.41 -12.32 20.70
C PRO A 50 10.76 -12.58 22.08
N PRO A 51 10.10 -13.74 22.27
CA PRO A 51 10.01 -14.86 21.34
C PRO A 51 9.07 -14.61 20.15
N TYR A 52 9.50 -15.02 18.94
CA TYR A 52 8.72 -14.86 17.71
C TYR A 52 7.82 -16.06 17.39
N THR A 53 7.91 -17.13 18.16
CA THR A 53 7.16 -18.37 17.96
C THR A 53 6.35 -18.72 19.21
N PRO A 54 5.23 -19.45 19.07
CA PRO A 54 4.61 -19.87 17.80
C PRO A 54 3.98 -18.69 17.05
N THR A 55 3.95 -18.79 15.72
CA THR A 55 3.22 -17.84 14.87
C THR A 55 1.87 -18.42 14.43
N ALA A 56 0.94 -17.54 14.08
CA ALA A 56 -0.34 -17.90 13.49
C ALA A 56 -0.22 -18.57 12.11
N CYS A 57 0.85 -18.28 11.35
CA CYS A 57 1.00 -18.82 9.99
C CYS A 57 1.63 -20.22 9.96
N PHE A 58 2.72 -20.43 10.71
CA PHE A 58 3.54 -21.64 10.59
C PHE A 58 3.94 -22.24 11.95
N GLY A 59 3.33 -21.79 13.04
CA GLY A 59 3.54 -22.35 14.37
C GLY A 59 4.99 -22.21 14.83
N TYR A 60 5.59 -23.33 15.25
CA TYR A 60 6.94 -23.39 15.81
C TYR A 60 8.05 -23.57 14.78
N ASP A 61 7.73 -23.63 13.47
CA ASP A 61 8.75 -23.86 12.45
C ASP A 61 9.74 -22.68 12.39
N PRO A 62 11.03 -22.85 12.76
CA PRO A 62 12.00 -21.75 12.68
C PRO A 62 12.37 -21.40 11.24
N LEU A 63 12.14 -22.29 10.26
CA LEU A 63 12.46 -22.05 8.86
C LEU A 63 11.55 -21.01 8.20
N GLN A 64 10.47 -20.61 8.89
CA GLN A 64 9.58 -19.55 8.41
C GLN A 64 10.25 -18.16 8.38
N PHE A 65 11.27 -17.94 9.22
CA PHE A 65 11.93 -16.65 9.35
C PHE A 65 13.05 -16.51 8.31
N PRO A 66 13.08 -15.42 7.53
CA PRO A 66 14.25 -15.11 6.69
C PRO A 66 15.48 -14.90 7.57
N SER A 67 16.65 -15.31 7.08
CA SER A 67 17.93 -15.16 7.81
C SER A 67 18.31 -13.71 8.14
N SER A 68 17.74 -12.75 7.41
CA SER A 68 17.88 -11.31 7.65
C SER A 68 17.03 -10.80 8.82
N PHE A 69 16.14 -11.64 9.35
CA PHE A 69 15.11 -11.25 10.32
C PHE A 69 14.19 -10.12 9.80
N LEU A 70 14.06 -9.95 8.48
CA LEU A 70 13.12 -9.00 7.88
C LEU A 70 11.75 -9.65 7.68
N PHE A 71 10.98 -9.73 8.75
CA PHE A 71 9.60 -10.24 8.75
C PHE A 71 8.69 -9.37 9.62
N ALA A 72 7.38 -9.65 9.53
CA ALA A 72 6.35 -8.93 10.26
C ALA A 72 5.16 -9.83 10.63
N ALA A 73 4.38 -9.37 11.59
CA ALA A 73 3.03 -9.83 11.89
C ALA A 73 2.01 -8.88 11.24
N ALA A 74 0.97 -9.43 10.63
CA ALA A 74 -0.09 -8.66 10.00
C ALA A 74 -1.12 -8.20 11.03
N GLY A 75 -1.43 -6.90 11.03
CA GLY A 75 -2.55 -6.34 11.77
C GLY A 75 -3.89 -6.73 11.15
N GLU A 76 -4.98 -6.53 11.88
CA GLU A 76 -6.32 -6.99 11.47
C GLU A 76 -6.78 -6.42 10.12
N GLY A 77 -6.31 -5.22 9.75
CA GLY A 77 -6.65 -4.60 8.47
C GLY A 77 -6.07 -5.32 7.24
N ILE A 78 -4.97 -6.07 7.41
CA ILE A 78 -4.31 -6.78 6.31
C ILE A 78 -4.17 -8.28 6.54
N TRP A 79 -4.59 -8.80 7.71
CA TRP A 79 -4.48 -10.21 8.07
C TRP A 79 -5.25 -11.13 7.11
N ASP A 80 -6.37 -10.64 6.58
CA ASP A 80 -7.14 -11.31 5.53
C ASP A 80 -7.45 -12.78 5.86
N ASN A 81 -7.89 -13.01 7.10
CA ASN A 81 -8.22 -14.34 7.63
C ASN A 81 -7.11 -15.40 7.43
N GLY A 82 -5.85 -14.98 7.47
CA GLY A 82 -4.66 -15.83 7.28
C GLY A 82 -4.15 -15.90 5.85
N ALA A 83 -4.88 -15.35 4.87
CA ALA A 83 -4.40 -15.27 3.49
C ALA A 83 -3.18 -14.34 3.35
N ALA A 84 -2.89 -13.52 4.37
CA ALA A 84 -1.67 -12.72 4.46
C ALA A 84 -0.39 -13.54 4.67
N CYS A 85 -0.48 -14.76 5.17
CA CYS A 85 0.68 -15.59 5.48
C CYS A 85 1.59 -15.76 4.26
N GLY A 86 2.87 -15.41 4.43
CA GLY A 86 3.87 -15.47 3.36
C GLY A 86 3.83 -14.33 2.34
N ARG A 87 2.83 -13.43 2.36
CA ARG A 87 2.85 -12.20 1.54
C ARG A 87 4.08 -11.37 1.89
N GLN A 88 4.59 -10.66 0.88
CA GLN A 88 5.74 -9.79 1.04
C GLN A 88 5.34 -8.35 0.75
N TYR A 89 5.89 -7.43 1.54
CA TYR A 89 5.63 -6.00 1.41
C TYR A 89 6.94 -5.23 1.40
N TRP A 90 7.05 -4.26 0.50
CA TRP A 90 7.98 -3.16 0.68
C TRP A 90 7.38 -2.18 1.68
N VAL A 91 8.15 -1.77 2.69
CA VAL A 91 7.69 -0.89 3.77
C VAL A 91 8.70 0.23 3.98
N ARG A 92 8.22 1.48 4.06
CA ARG A 92 9.04 2.64 4.48
C ARG A 92 8.32 3.52 5.47
N CYS A 93 9.09 4.13 6.37
CA CYS A 93 8.60 5.13 7.30
C CYS A 93 8.38 6.46 6.58
N ILE A 94 7.18 7.04 6.69
CA ILE A 94 6.84 8.32 6.06
C ILE A 94 6.70 9.46 7.07
N SER A 95 6.28 9.16 8.31
CA SER A 95 6.23 10.13 9.41
C SER A 95 6.14 9.44 10.77
N ALA A 96 6.34 10.21 11.84
CA ALA A 96 6.25 9.75 13.21
C ALA A 96 5.94 10.93 14.14
N ASP A 97 5.46 10.64 15.36
CA ASP A 97 5.09 11.66 16.34
C ASP A 97 6.28 12.55 16.76
N ARG A 98 7.49 11.98 16.86
CA ARG A 98 8.71 12.73 17.16
C ARG A 98 9.53 13.00 15.90
N PRO A 99 10.07 14.22 15.73
CA PRO A 99 10.98 14.54 14.64
C PRO A 99 12.19 13.61 14.58
N LYS A 100 12.70 13.36 13.37
CA LYS A 100 13.90 12.53 13.11
C LYS A 100 13.79 11.07 13.58
N THR A 101 12.58 10.55 13.77
CA THR A 101 12.35 9.14 14.11
C THR A 101 12.50 8.23 12.90
N CYS A 102 11.93 8.61 11.74
CA CYS A 102 12.05 7.84 10.51
C CYS A 102 13.49 7.88 9.97
N ASN A 103 13.91 6.78 9.36
CA ASN A 103 15.06 6.71 8.47
C ASN A 103 14.57 6.79 7.01
N PRO A 104 14.53 7.98 6.39
CA PRO A 104 13.85 8.20 5.11
C PRO A 104 14.54 7.53 3.92
N ALA A 105 15.80 7.12 4.07
CA ALA A 105 16.57 6.45 3.03
C ALA A 105 16.30 4.94 2.96
N GLN A 106 15.57 4.38 3.93
CA GLN A 106 15.40 2.93 4.05
C GLN A 106 14.02 2.49 3.58
N LEU A 107 14.04 1.44 2.76
CA LEU A 107 12.91 0.70 2.26
C LEU A 107 13.23 -0.79 2.45
N VAL A 108 12.42 -1.49 3.24
CA VAL A 108 12.67 -2.90 3.58
C VAL A 108 11.60 -3.79 2.99
N GLN A 109 12.00 -4.95 2.48
CA GLN A 109 11.07 -6.01 2.11
C GLN A 109 10.86 -6.92 3.31
N VAL A 110 9.62 -7.08 3.75
CA VAL A 110 9.27 -7.95 4.88
C VAL A 110 8.30 -9.04 4.44
N ARG A 111 8.45 -10.22 5.03
CA ARG A 111 7.51 -11.33 4.88
C ARG A 111 6.54 -11.38 6.07
N ILE A 112 5.25 -11.56 5.81
CA ILE A 112 4.27 -11.82 6.87
C ILE A 112 4.43 -13.26 7.36
N VAL A 113 4.72 -13.42 8.64
CA VAL A 113 4.91 -14.73 9.30
C VAL A 113 3.95 -14.94 10.46
N ASP A 114 3.23 -13.92 10.92
CA ASP A 114 2.36 -14.01 12.09
C ASP A 114 1.14 -13.07 11.98
N ARG A 115 0.20 -13.18 12.92
CA ARG A 115 -0.93 -12.27 13.12
C ARG A 115 -0.70 -11.44 14.37
N ALA A 116 -0.72 -10.12 14.26
CA ALA A 116 -0.40 -9.21 15.35
C ALA A 116 -1.28 -9.42 16.60
N LEU A 117 -2.58 -9.71 16.42
CA LEU A 117 -3.53 -9.89 17.53
C LEU A 117 -3.26 -11.15 18.35
N SER A 118 -2.70 -12.21 17.74
CA SER A 118 -2.45 -13.49 18.41
C SER A 118 -0.97 -13.80 18.59
N ALA A 119 -0.09 -12.87 18.22
CA ALA A 119 1.35 -13.00 18.43
C ALA A 119 1.64 -13.16 19.93
N VAL A 120 2.59 -14.04 20.26
CA VAL A 120 2.95 -14.33 21.66
C VAL A 120 3.59 -13.12 22.33
N SER A 121 4.47 -12.44 21.61
CA SER A 121 5.07 -11.19 22.06
C SER A 121 4.15 -10.02 21.79
N ARG A 122 4.01 -9.16 22.80
CA ARG A 122 3.22 -7.94 22.70
C ARG A 122 3.86 -6.96 21.71
N SER A 123 3.04 -6.39 20.83
CA SER A 123 3.45 -5.28 19.98
C SER A 123 3.64 -3.99 20.79
N SER A 124 4.57 -3.14 20.35
CA SER A 124 4.70 -1.76 20.81
C SER A 124 3.47 -0.89 20.52
N SER A 125 2.61 -1.31 19.58
CA SER A 125 1.38 -0.61 19.18
C SER A 125 0.22 -1.59 19.00
N ASP A 126 -0.83 -1.44 19.81
CA ASP A 126 -1.95 -2.40 19.89
C ASP A 126 -2.78 -2.51 18.59
N ARG A 127 -2.69 -1.53 17.67
CA ARG A 127 -3.49 -1.47 16.43
C ARG A 127 -2.66 -1.11 15.20
N ALA A 128 -1.40 -1.49 15.17
CA ALA A 128 -0.58 -1.28 13.99
C ALA A 128 -1.09 -2.11 12.79
N THR A 129 -1.05 -1.52 11.60
CA THR A 129 -1.37 -2.21 10.34
C THR A 129 -0.35 -3.32 10.07
N ILE A 130 0.94 -3.04 10.28
CA ILE A 130 2.05 -4.00 10.15
C ILE A 130 2.88 -3.96 11.43
N VAL A 131 3.04 -5.08 12.12
CA VAL A 131 3.90 -5.16 13.30
C VAL A 131 5.22 -5.79 12.88
N LEU A 132 6.26 -4.98 12.75
CA LEU A 132 7.56 -5.39 12.24
C LEU A 132 8.36 -6.14 13.31
N SER A 133 9.13 -7.15 12.91
CA SER A 133 10.22 -7.62 13.76
C SER A 133 11.12 -6.46 14.19
N LYS A 134 11.78 -6.58 15.35
CA LYS A 134 12.70 -5.57 15.85
C LYS A 134 13.70 -5.11 14.78
N THR A 135 14.33 -6.07 14.09
CA THR A 135 15.31 -5.82 13.03
C THR A 135 14.71 -5.03 11.86
N ALA A 136 13.51 -5.38 11.40
CA ALA A 136 12.85 -4.65 10.32
C ALA A 136 12.44 -3.23 10.74
N PHE A 137 12.01 -3.03 12.00
CA PHE A 137 11.64 -1.71 12.50
C PHE A 137 12.85 -0.80 12.65
N GLU A 138 13.94 -1.30 13.25
CA GLU A 138 15.19 -0.55 13.44
C GLU A 138 15.81 -0.09 12.12
N ALA A 139 15.57 -0.81 11.03
CA ALA A 139 16.00 -0.37 9.70
C ALA A 139 15.28 0.91 9.25
N ILE A 140 13.97 1.04 9.48
CA ILE A 140 13.17 2.16 8.96
C ILE A 140 12.91 3.27 9.99
N ALA A 141 13.10 3.01 11.28
CA ALA A 141 12.77 3.95 12.34
C ALA A 141 13.57 3.71 13.63
N ASN A 142 13.69 4.75 14.46
CA ASN A 142 14.29 4.64 15.79
C ASN A 142 13.41 3.74 16.70
N PRO A 143 13.96 2.67 17.32
CA PRO A 143 13.19 1.70 18.11
C PRO A 143 12.63 2.26 19.43
N SER A 144 12.99 3.49 19.83
CA SER A 144 12.35 4.17 20.95
C SER A 144 10.92 4.67 20.66
N ALA A 145 10.51 4.64 19.39
CA ALA A 145 9.14 4.95 18.98
C ALA A 145 8.26 3.70 19.06
N SER A 146 7.11 3.83 19.72
CA SER A 146 6.13 2.75 19.81
C SER A 146 5.42 2.48 18.48
N SER A 147 5.26 3.52 17.65
CA SER A 147 4.61 3.43 16.35
C SER A 147 5.16 4.50 15.42
N VAL A 148 5.13 4.20 14.11
CA VAL A 148 5.40 5.16 13.03
C VAL A 148 4.34 5.02 11.95
N ASN A 149 4.14 6.07 11.15
CA ASN A 149 3.33 5.97 9.95
C ASN A 149 4.21 5.44 8.82
N VAL A 150 3.70 4.45 8.12
CA VAL A 150 4.39 3.81 7.00
C VAL A 150 3.53 3.88 5.76
N GLU A 151 4.19 3.87 4.61
CA GLU A 151 3.56 3.33 3.42
C GLU A 151 4.11 1.95 3.13
N PHE A 152 3.28 1.13 2.50
CA PHE A 152 3.63 -0.21 2.14
C PHE A 152 2.95 -0.63 0.83
N VAL A 153 3.62 -1.49 0.08
CA VAL A 153 3.11 -2.04 -1.17
C VAL A 153 3.44 -3.52 -1.24
N GLN A 154 2.44 -4.33 -1.60
CA GLN A 154 2.66 -5.76 -1.80
C GLN A 154 3.56 -5.98 -3.01
N VAL A 155 4.48 -6.93 -2.91
CA VAL A 155 5.37 -7.34 -4.01
C VAL A 155 4.65 -8.23 -5.01
#